data_AF-A0A3P6SCK0-F1
#
_entry.id   AF-A0A3P6SCK0-F1
#
_cell.length_a   1.000
_cell.length_b   1.000
_cell.length_c   1.000
_cell.angle_alpha   90.00
_cell.angle_beta   90.00
_cell.angle_gamma   90.00
#
_symmetry.space_group_name_H-M   'P 1'
#
loop_
_entity.id
_entity.type
_entity.pdbx_description
1 polymer ?
#
loop_
_entity_poly.entity_id
_entity_poly.type
_entity_poly.pdbx_seq_one_letter_code
_entity_poly.pdbx_strand_id
1 'polypeptide(L)'
;MVDTIFSDVAQPDQARIVALNAHNFLKNGGHAVISIKANCIDSTAEPEAVFAGEVNKLKEEKFKPREQVTLEPYERDHAVVVAEYRAKAVMIVLLFSKSMLQGAMTRQEPIQAVQTFGRKKTATAIAHCKKGRGLIKVNGRPLEHLEPQILRMKLQLQVDLFLA
;
A
#
# COMPACT_ATOMS: atom_id res chain seq x y z
N MET A 1 -11.78 -8.74 -2.63
CA MET A 1 -10.32 -8.48 -2.63
C MET A 1 -10.06 -7.11 -3.23
N VAL A 2 -9.08 -6.39 -2.73
CA VAL A 2 -8.66 -5.06 -3.21
C VAL A 2 -7.59 -5.17 -4.29
N ASP A 3 -7.47 -4.12 -5.09
CA ASP A 3 -6.51 -4.05 -6.20
C ASP A 3 -5.13 -3.54 -5.75
N THR A 4 -5.13 -2.60 -4.81
CA THR A 4 -3.93 -1.95 -4.28
C THR A 4 -4.06 -1.74 -2.77
N ILE A 5 -2.97 -1.93 -2.03
CA ILE A 5 -2.82 -1.53 -0.63
C ILE A 5 -1.86 -0.35 -0.56
N PHE A 6 -2.15 0.63 0.27
CA PHE A 6 -1.20 1.68 0.64
C PHE A 6 -0.94 1.63 2.14
N SER A 7 0.30 1.87 2.53
CA SER A 7 0.70 1.86 3.93
C SER A 7 1.62 3.02 4.26
N ASP A 8 1.13 3.92 5.12
CA ASP A 8 1.89 5.00 5.78
C ASP A 8 1.98 4.74 7.30
N VAL A 9 2.04 3.46 7.67
CA VAL A 9 2.11 3.04 9.06
C VAL A 9 3.54 3.19 9.56
N ALA A 10 3.78 4.16 10.44
CA ALA A 10 5.05 4.36 11.12
C ALA A 10 5.25 3.39 12.29
N GLN A 11 5.49 2.11 12.00
CA GLN A 11 5.80 1.07 12.99
C GLN A 11 7.02 0.23 12.54
N PRO A 12 7.87 -0.26 13.45
CA PRO A 12 9.01 -1.11 13.08
C PRO A 12 8.63 -2.43 12.40
N ASP A 13 7.40 -2.90 12.57
CA ASP A 13 6.88 -4.13 11.97
C ASP A 13 5.97 -3.87 10.74
N GLN A 14 6.18 -2.75 10.05
CA GLN A 14 5.39 -2.30 8.90
C GLN A 14 5.26 -3.38 7.80
N ALA A 15 6.38 -3.99 7.35
CA ALA A 15 6.35 -5.05 6.34
C ALA A 15 5.42 -6.21 6.70
N ARG A 16 5.44 -6.65 7.97
CA ARG A 16 4.58 -7.72 8.49
C ARG A 16 3.10 -7.32 8.46
N ILE A 17 2.79 -6.09 8.86
CA ILE A 17 1.41 -5.56 8.82
C ILE A 17 0.90 -5.55 7.37
N VAL A 18 1.71 -5.05 6.43
CA VAL A 18 1.35 -5.01 5.01
C VAL A 18 1.16 -6.42 4.45
N ALA A 19 2.04 -7.35 4.80
CA ALA A 19 1.95 -8.75 4.39
C ALA A 19 0.66 -9.41 4.86
N LEU A 20 0.31 -9.30 6.14
CA LEU A 20 -0.93 -9.84 6.70
C LEU A 20 -2.18 -9.27 6.03
N ASN A 21 -2.19 -7.96 5.75
CA ASN A 21 -3.29 -7.34 5.02
C ASN A 21 -3.36 -7.85 3.58
N ALA A 22 -2.22 -8.01 2.91
CA ALA A 22 -2.18 -8.50 1.55
C ALA A 22 -2.63 -9.95 1.43
N HIS A 23 -2.26 -10.80 2.39
CA HIS A 23 -2.66 -12.21 2.43
C HIS A 23 -4.19 -12.39 2.50
N ASN A 24 -4.87 -11.50 3.22
CA ASN A 24 -6.30 -11.58 3.44
C ASN A 24 -7.11 -10.81 2.38
N PHE A 25 -6.60 -9.67 1.93
CA PHE A 25 -7.40 -8.70 1.19
C PHE A 25 -6.86 -8.38 -0.20
N LEU A 26 -5.56 -8.49 -0.48
CA LEU A 26 -4.98 -8.14 -1.77
C LEU A 26 -5.09 -9.30 -2.76
N LYS A 27 -5.58 -9.01 -3.97
CA LYS A 27 -5.64 -10.01 -5.04
C LYS A 27 -4.23 -10.38 -5.52
N ASN A 28 -4.06 -11.58 -6.09
CA ASN A 28 -2.81 -11.94 -6.78
C ASN A 28 -2.57 -10.99 -7.97
N GLY A 29 -1.35 -10.48 -8.11
CA GLY A 29 -1.00 -9.41 -9.06
C GLY A 29 -1.50 -8.02 -8.66
N GLY A 30 -2.04 -7.86 -7.45
CA GLY A 30 -2.34 -6.56 -6.87
C GLY A 30 -1.07 -5.84 -6.40
N HIS A 31 -1.18 -4.54 -6.13
CA HIS A 31 -0.02 -3.71 -5.78
C HIS A 31 -0.02 -3.31 -4.31
N ALA A 32 1.15 -3.08 -3.74
CA ALA A 32 1.33 -2.42 -2.47
C ALA A 32 2.25 -1.22 -2.67
N VAL A 33 1.80 -0.06 -2.18
CA VAL A 33 2.56 1.19 -2.14
C VAL A 33 2.87 1.48 -0.68
N ILE A 34 4.14 1.50 -0.31
CA ILE A 34 4.57 1.53 1.09
C ILE A 34 5.45 2.76 1.29
N SER A 35 4.99 3.67 2.14
CA SER A 35 5.76 4.81 2.63
C SER A 35 6.65 4.33 3.78
N ILE A 36 7.94 4.20 3.52
CA ILE A 36 8.95 3.77 4.48
C ILE A 36 9.57 5.03 5.09
N LYS A 37 9.42 5.17 6.41
CA LYS A 37 10.07 6.21 7.19
C LYS A 37 11.19 5.60 8.01
N ALA A 38 12.44 5.76 7.57
CA ALA A 38 13.58 5.04 8.15
C ALA A 38 13.68 5.25 9.67
N ASN A 39 13.60 6.51 10.12
CA ASN A 39 13.68 6.89 11.52
C ASN A 39 12.60 6.29 12.43
N CYS A 40 11.48 5.80 11.89
CA CYS A 40 10.43 5.13 12.67
C CYS A 40 10.60 3.62 12.75
N ILE A 41 11.45 3.04 11.89
CA ILE A 41 11.75 1.61 11.87
C ILE A 41 13.02 1.36 12.68
N ASP A 42 14.08 2.09 12.35
CA ASP A 42 15.35 2.06 13.06
C ASP A 42 16.02 3.43 12.93
N SER A 43 16.14 4.14 14.07
CA SER A 43 16.77 5.46 14.12
C SER A 43 18.30 5.42 14.25
N THR A 44 18.88 4.22 14.36
CA THR A 44 20.32 4.03 14.56
C THR A 44 21.03 3.56 13.29
N ALA A 45 20.28 3.03 12.33
CA ALA A 45 20.77 2.57 11.05
C ALA A 45 20.63 3.65 9.96
N GLU A 46 21.51 3.59 8.95
CA GLU A 46 21.42 4.46 7.79
C GLU A 46 20.12 4.19 6.99
N PRO A 47 19.43 5.23 6.46
CA PRO A 47 18.14 5.07 5.78
C PRO A 47 18.16 4.06 4.65
N GLU A 48 19.24 4.02 3.87
CA GLU A 48 19.44 3.11 2.75
C GLU A 48 19.43 1.63 3.19
N ALA A 49 20.05 1.35 4.33
CA ALA A 49 20.07 0.02 4.92
C ALA A 49 18.68 -0.37 5.43
N VAL A 50 17.95 0.57 6.03
CA VAL A 50 16.56 0.36 6.47
C VAL A 50 15.65 0.06 5.28
N PHE A 51 15.78 0.82 4.19
CA PHE A 51 15.00 0.59 2.96
C PHE A 51 15.28 -0.77 2.36
N ALA A 52 16.56 -1.15 2.23
CA ALA A 52 16.95 -2.46 1.73
C ALA A 52 16.41 -3.60 2.62
N GLY A 53 16.44 -3.43 3.94
CA GLY A 53 15.89 -4.37 4.91
C GLY A 53 14.39 -4.58 4.73
N GLU A 54 13.61 -3.50 4.64
CA GLU A 54 12.16 -3.58 4.42
C GLU A 54 11.82 -4.21 3.07
N VAL A 55 12.55 -3.86 2.01
CA VAL A 55 12.38 -4.48 0.69
C VAL A 55 12.64 -5.98 0.73
N ASN A 56 13.62 -6.44 1.51
CA ASN A 56 13.91 -7.86 1.66
C ASN A 56 12.81 -8.60 2.45
N LYS A 57 12.31 -8.02 3.54
CA LYS A 57 11.15 -8.55 4.27
C LYS A 57 9.91 -8.69 3.37
N LEU A 58 9.67 -7.70 2.51
CA LEU A 58 8.57 -7.77 1.53
C LEU A 58 8.74 -8.91 0.52
N LYS A 59 9.97 -9.16 0.06
CA LYS A 59 10.27 -10.30 -0.84
C LYS A 59 9.96 -11.63 -0.18
N GLU A 60 10.31 -11.80 1.10
CA GLU A 60 9.99 -13.00 1.89
C GLU A 60 8.46 -13.22 1.95
N GLU A 61 7.69 -12.14 1.98
CA GLU A 61 6.23 -12.13 2.03
C GLU A 61 5.53 -12.19 0.65
N LYS A 62 6.25 -12.69 -0.37
CA LYS A 62 5.76 -12.91 -1.76
C LYS A 62 5.47 -11.63 -2.52
N PHE A 63 6.04 -10.50 -2.13
CA PHE A 63 6.02 -9.30 -2.96
C PHE A 63 7.21 -9.27 -3.91
N LYS A 64 6.97 -8.75 -5.11
CA LYS A 64 8.01 -8.40 -6.07
C LYS A 64 8.15 -6.88 -6.12
N PRO A 65 9.21 -6.29 -5.57
CA PRO A 65 9.47 -4.85 -5.69
C PRO A 65 9.55 -4.43 -7.17
N ARG A 66 8.95 -3.29 -7.49
CA ARG A 66 8.91 -2.72 -8.84
C ARG A 66 9.69 -1.42 -8.91
N GLU A 67 9.41 -0.53 -7.98
CA GLU A 67 9.98 0.81 -7.96
C GLU A 67 10.25 1.21 -6.51
N GLN A 68 11.32 1.97 -6.32
CA GLN A 68 11.66 2.61 -5.05
C GLN A 68 12.11 4.03 -5.37
N VAL A 69 11.47 5.01 -4.74
CA VAL A 69 11.76 6.43 -4.94
C VAL A 69 11.96 7.08 -3.58
N THR A 70 13.06 7.77 -3.38
CA THR A 70 13.27 8.61 -2.19
C THR A 70 12.50 9.92 -2.35
N LEU A 71 11.97 10.47 -1.25
CA LEU A 71 11.15 11.69 -1.29
C LEU A 71 11.98 12.98 -1.13
N GLU A 72 13.29 12.92 -1.32
CA GLU A 72 14.14 14.11 -1.29
C GLU A 72 13.88 15.02 -2.50
N PRO A 73 13.82 16.35 -2.31
CA PRO A 73 14.16 17.13 -1.11
C PRO A 73 12.98 17.40 -0.15
N TYR A 74 11.79 16.85 -0.41
CA TYR A 74 10.56 17.20 0.32
C TYR A 74 10.50 16.55 1.72
N GLU A 75 10.84 15.27 1.82
CA GLU A 75 10.90 14.54 3.09
C GLU A 75 12.22 13.76 3.22
N ARG A 76 13.04 14.13 4.22
CA ARG A 76 14.31 13.46 4.53
C ARG A 76 14.08 12.07 5.12
N ASP A 77 14.90 11.09 4.76
CA ASP A 77 14.86 9.70 5.25
C ASP A 77 13.52 8.98 4.99
N HIS A 78 12.79 9.41 3.96
CA HIS A 78 11.56 8.78 3.50
C HIS A 78 11.72 8.23 2.09
N ALA A 79 11.18 7.03 1.86
CA ALA A 79 11.12 6.41 0.55
C ALA A 79 9.76 5.76 0.34
N VAL A 80 9.27 5.81 -0.89
CA VAL A 80 8.09 5.07 -1.32
C VAL A 80 8.54 3.86 -2.12
N VAL A 81 8.04 2.69 -1.74
CA VAL A 81 8.27 1.43 -2.44
C VAL A 81 6.96 0.94 -3.03
N VAL A 82 6.97 0.67 -4.33
CA VAL A 82 5.88 0.00 -5.04
C VAL A 82 6.27 -1.46 -5.25
N ALA A 83 5.41 -2.37 -4.83
CA ALA A 83 5.63 -3.81 -4.97
C ALA A 83 4.37 -4.53 -5.46
N GLU A 84 4.54 -5.59 -6.24
CA GLU A 84 3.44 -6.40 -6.75
C GLU A 84 3.32 -7.70 -5.95
N TYR A 85 2.14 -7.98 -5.41
CA TYR A 85 1.86 -9.14 -4.57
C TYR A 85 1.62 -10.40 -5.40
N ARG A 86 2.41 -11.45 -5.15
CA ARG A 86 2.34 -12.72 -5.89
C ARG A 86 2.30 -12.47 -7.40
N ALA A 87 3.24 -11.65 -7.86
CA ALA A 87 3.35 -11.27 -9.26
C ALA A 87 3.27 -12.51 -10.14
N LYS A 88 2.42 -12.47 -11.17
CA LYS A 88 2.34 -13.57 -12.13
C LYS A 88 3.71 -13.69 -12.79
N ALA A 89 4.29 -14.88 -12.77
CA ALA A 89 5.50 -15.14 -13.53
C ALA A 89 5.23 -14.78 -14.99
N VAL A 90 5.91 -13.75 -15.50
CA VAL A 90 5.97 -13.53 -16.94
C VAL A 90 6.81 -14.69 -17.46
N MET A 91 6.12 -15.74 -17.92
CA MET A 91 6.74 -16.81 -18.68
C MET A 91 7.29 -16.19 -19.97
N ILE A 92 8.54 -15.71 -19.93
CA ILE A 92 9.33 -15.63 -21.15
C ILE A 92 9.46 -17.07 -21.62
N VAL A 93 8.95 -17.28 -22.83
CA VAL A 93 8.89 -18.53 -23.55
C VAL A 93 10.28 -19.18 -23.60
N LEU A 94 10.52 -20.17 -22.75
CA LEU A 94 11.26 -21.36 -23.13
C LEU A 94 10.22 -22.49 -23.17
N LEU A 95 9.72 -22.72 -24.39
CA LEU A 95 8.84 -23.82 -24.74
C LEU A 95 9.43 -25.14 -24.22
N PHE A 96 8.87 -25.69 -23.14
CA PHE A 96 8.75 -27.13 -22.98
C PHE A 96 7.46 -27.47 -22.25
N SER A 97 6.48 -27.86 -23.07
CA SER A 97 5.43 -28.84 -22.81
C SER A 97 5.26 -29.31 -21.36
N LYS A 98 4.15 -28.91 -20.73
CA LYS A 98 3.02 -29.82 -20.51
C LYS A 98 1.83 -29.08 -19.91
N SER A 99 0.70 -29.30 -20.58
CA SER A 99 -0.67 -29.31 -20.06
C SER A 99 -0.79 -29.35 -18.53
N MET A 100 -1.54 -28.41 -17.95
CA MET A 100 -2.65 -28.75 -17.05
C MET A 100 -3.66 -27.60 -16.98
N LEU A 101 -4.90 -27.98 -17.29
CA LEU A 101 -6.16 -27.36 -16.89
C LEU A 101 -6.18 -27.15 -15.36
N GLN A 102 -6.99 -26.34 -14.68
CA GLN A 102 -8.35 -25.83 -14.86
C GLN A 102 -8.42 -24.57 -13.98
N GLY A 103 -9.14 -23.50 -14.31
CA GLY A 103 -10.57 -23.41 -14.00
C GLY A 103 -10.89 -21.99 -13.55
N ALA A 104 -11.56 -21.22 -14.40
CA ALA A 104 -12.12 -19.92 -14.07
C ALA A 104 -13.39 -20.12 -13.23
N MET A 105 -13.33 -19.77 -11.95
CA MET A 105 -14.49 -19.68 -11.08
C MET A 105 -14.84 -18.19 -10.89
N THR A 106 -15.77 -17.67 -11.69
CA THR A 106 -16.44 -16.39 -11.41
C THR A 106 -17.46 -16.61 -10.30
N ARG A 107 -17.15 -16.16 -9.09
CA ARG A 107 -18.13 -16.04 -7.99
C ARG A 107 -18.47 -14.56 -7.78
N GLN A 108 -19.77 -14.29 -7.65
CA GLN A 108 -20.38 -12.95 -7.56
C GLN A 108 -19.69 -12.05 -6.52
N GLU A 109 -19.47 -10.79 -6.89
CA GLU A 109 -18.72 -9.81 -6.09
C GLU A 109 -19.52 -9.39 -4.84
N PRO A 110 -19.08 -9.75 -3.61
CA PRO A 110 -19.69 -9.24 -2.40
C PRO A 110 -19.19 -7.81 -2.12
N ILE A 111 -20.00 -7.07 -1.36
CA ILE A 111 -19.88 -5.66 -0.96
C ILE A 111 -18.42 -5.15 -1.04
N GLN A 112 -18.12 -4.33 -2.05
CA GLN A 112 -16.82 -3.68 -2.21
C GLN A 112 -16.74 -2.43 -1.33
N ALA A 113 -16.91 -2.63 -0.03
CA ALA A 113 -16.68 -1.60 0.96
C ALA A 113 -15.65 -2.09 1.97
N VAL A 114 -14.66 -1.26 2.27
CA VAL A 114 -13.64 -1.52 3.29
C VAL A 114 -13.80 -0.45 4.36
N GLN A 115 -13.89 -0.86 5.63
CA GLN A 115 -13.86 0.05 6.75
C GLN A 115 -12.61 -0.21 7.58
N THR A 116 -11.77 0.80 7.75
CA THR A 116 -10.59 0.74 8.63
C THR A 116 -10.76 1.68 9.81
N PHE A 117 -10.19 1.29 10.94
CA PHE A 117 -10.21 2.06 12.18
C PHE A 117 -8.77 2.34 12.59
N GLY A 118 -8.44 3.60 12.85
CA GLY A 118 -7.18 4.03 13.42
C GLY A 118 -7.40 4.71 14.77
N ARG A 119 -6.57 4.44 15.76
CA ARG A 119 -6.63 5.12 17.07
C ARG A 119 -5.25 5.63 17.44
N LYS A 120 -5.15 6.92 17.76
CA LYS A 120 -3.93 7.57 18.28
C LYS A 120 -4.26 8.35 19.54
N LYS A 121 -3.80 7.86 20.70
CA LYS A 121 -4.17 8.38 22.03
C LYS A 121 -5.70 8.40 22.20
N THR A 122 -6.29 9.60 22.32
CA THR A 122 -7.74 9.83 22.44
C THR A 122 -8.43 10.03 21.10
N ALA A 123 -7.69 10.15 19.99
CA ALA A 123 -8.25 10.36 18.66
C ALA A 123 -8.57 9.03 17.97
N THR A 124 -9.79 8.90 17.44
CA THR A 124 -10.23 7.76 16.63
C THR A 124 -10.55 8.25 15.22
N ALA A 125 -9.97 7.59 14.23
CA ALA A 125 -10.20 7.80 12.81
C ALA A 125 -10.91 6.56 12.23
N ILE A 126 -11.90 6.78 11.38
CA ILE A 126 -12.61 5.72 10.67
C ILE A 126 -12.61 6.09 9.20
N ALA A 127 -12.06 5.22 8.35
CA ALA A 127 -12.12 5.38 6.90
C ALA A 127 -13.07 4.32 6.34
N HIS A 128 -14.06 4.75 5.58
CA HIS A 128 -15.01 3.88 4.90
C HIS A 128 -14.90 4.10 3.40
N CYS A 129 -14.31 3.14 2.69
CA CYS A 129 -14.11 3.20 1.24
C CYS A 129 -15.12 2.30 0.54
N LYS A 130 -15.67 2.72 -0.60
CA LYS A 130 -16.49 1.88 -1.51
C LYS A 130 -15.89 1.90 -2.90
N LYS A 131 -16.02 0.82 -3.69
CA LYS A 131 -15.64 0.85 -5.11
C LYS A 131 -16.57 1.82 -5.86
N GLY A 132 -15.98 2.73 -6.62
CA GLY A 132 -16.68 3.73 -7.41
C GLY A 132 -15.81 4.95 -7.67
N ARG A 133 -16.39 5.94 -8.34
CA ARG A 133 -15.82 7.28 -8.47
C ARG A 133 -16.61 8.20 -7.52
N GLY A 134 -15.92 9.05 -6.78
CA GLY A 134 -16.61 9.88 -5.80
C GLY A 134 -15.71 10.86 -5.06
N LEU A 135 -16.36 11.72 -4.28
CA LEU A 135 -15.72 12.79 -3.52
C LEU A 135 -15.17 12.25 -2.20
N ILE A 136 -13.89 12.51 -1.93
CA ILE A 136 -13.28 12.18 -0.64
C ILE A 136 -13.75 13.19 0.40
N LYS A 137 -14.23 12.65 1.53
CA LYS A 137 -14.74 13.46 2.65
C LYS A 137 -13.97 13.16 3.92
N VAL A 138 -13.64 14.21 4.67
CA VAL A 138 -13.04 14.13 6.00
C VAL A 138 -14.05 14.76 6.97
N ASN A 139 -14.50 14.01 7.96
CA ASN A 139 -15.55 14.44 8.90
C ASN A 139 -16.82 14.99 8.19
N GLY A 140 -17.20 14.35 7.08
CA GLY A 140 -18.38 14.74 6.28
C GLY A 140 -18.18 15.91 5.33
N ARG A 141 -17.03 16.62 5.37
CA ARG A 141 -16.71 17.73 4.47
C ARG A 141 -15.83 17.28 3.31
N PRO A 142 -16.03 17.80 2.08
CA PRO A 142 -15.14 17.53 0.95
C PRO A 142 -13.68 17.90 1.26
N LEU A 143 -12.73 17.11 0.78
CA LEU A 143 -11.29 17.34 0.96
C LEU A 143 -10.85 18.74 0.51
N GLU A 144 -11.46 19.26 -0.56
CA GLU A 144 -11.20 20.60 -1.09
C GLU A 144 -11.51 21.73 -0.11
N HIS A 145 -12.41 21.51 0.85
CA HIS A 145 -12.88 22.52 1.80
C HIS A 145 -12.29 22.30 3.20
N LEU A 146 -11.24 21.48 3.31
CA LEU A 146 -10.60 21.20 4.58
C LEU A 146 -9.63 22.33 4.95
N GLU A 147 -9.85 22.91 6.12
CA GLU A 147 -8.94 23.86 6.76
C GLU A 147 -8.35 23.22 8.04
N PRO A 148 -7.08 23.48 8.37
CA PRO A 148 -6.13 24.37 7.69
C PRO A 148 -5.59 23.80 6.36
N GLN A 149 -5.24 24.68 5.40
CA GLN A 149 -4.68 24.30 4.08
C GLN A 149 -3.52 23.30 4.14
N ILE A 150 -2.67 23.35 5.17
CA ILE A 150 -1.56 22.40 5.36
C ILE A 150 -2.09 20.95 5.50
N LEU A 151 -3.19 20.75 6.23
CA LEU A 151 -3.81 19.44 6.39
C LEU A 151 -4.41 18.94 5.07
N ARG A 152 -5.01 19.86 4.29
CA ARG A 152 -5.51 19.56 2.95
C ARG A 152 -4.39 19.11 2.02
N MET A 153 -3.28 19.84 1.95
CA MET A 153 -2.16 19.48 1.08
C MET A 153 -1.58 18.10 1.43
N LYS A 154 -1.46 17.80 2.73
CA LYS A 154 -0.98 16.49 3.18
C LYS A 154 -1.89 15.34 2.75
N LEU A 155 -3.20 15.51 2.90
CA LEU A 155 -4.18 14.50 2.50
C LEU A 155 -4.31 14.40 0.98
N GLN A 156 -4.22 15.52 0.26
CA GLN A 156 -4.26 15.55 -1.20
C GLN A 156 -3.06 14.81 -1.80
N LEU A 157 -1.85 15.01 -1.25
CA LEU A 157 -0.66 14.28 -1.67
C LEU A 157 -0.83 12.77 -1.54
N GLN A 158 -1.44 12.33 -0.43
CA GLN A 158 -1.76 10.92 -0.22
C GLN A 158 -2.85 10.43 -1.18
N VAL A 159 -3.83 11.25 -1.55
CA VAL A 159 -4.89 10.86 -2.49
C VAL A 159 -4.38 10.78 -3.92
N ASP A 160 -3.62 11.76 -4.37
CA ASP A 160 -3.12 11.85 -5.74
C ASP A 160 -2.16 10.68 -6.04
N LEU A 161 -1.36 10.26 -5.05
CA LEU A 161 -0.52 9.07 -5.14
C LEU A 161 -1.31 7.76 -5.32
N PHE A 162 -2.59 7.71 -4.93
CA PHE A 162 -3.44 6.53 -5.12
C PHE A 162 -4.25 6.56 -6.42
N LEU A 163 -4.44 7.74 -7.02
CA LEU A 163 -5.27 7.92 -8.22
C LEU A 163 -4.44 7.97 -9.52
N ALA A 164 -3.12 8.15 -9.41
CA ALA A 164 -2.16 7.99 -10.52
C ALA A 164 -1.83 6.51 -10.78
#